data_AF-A0A7V1ZIE7-F1
#
_entry.id   AF-A0A7V1ZIE7-F1
#
_cell.length_a   1.000
_cell.length_b   1.000
_cell.length_c   1.000
_cell.angle_alpha   90.00
_cell.angle_beta   90.00
_cell.angle_gamma   90.00
#
_symmetry.space_group_name_H-M   'P 1'
#
loop_
_entity.id
_entity.type
_entity.pdbx_description
1 polymer ?
#
loop_
_entity_poly.entity_id
_entity_poly.type
_entity_poly.pdbx_seq_one_letter_code
_entity_poly.pdbx_strand_id
1 'polypeptide(L)'
;CNAIVRAVGIPARLVDFSVRAVTEGGEAVGEVSVIIEHEGRQVPGRGVATDIIVASARAFINAINRLISSYEAAGRNVPIGTP
;
A
#
# COMPACT_ATOMS: atom_id res chain seq x y z
N CYS A 1 0.55 -7.51 8.75
CA CYS A 1 1.54 -6.49 8.29
C CYS A 1 1.71 -5.35 9.30
N ASN A 2 2.34 -5.58 10.46
CA ASN A 2 2.60 -4.50 11.43
C ASN A 2 3.95 -3.79 11.20
N ALA A 3 4.88 -4.43 10.46
CA ALA A 3 6.22 -3.90 10.21
C ALA A 3 6.24 -2.69 9.26
N ILE A 4 5.43 -2.71 8.20
CA ILE A 4 5.40 -1.63 7.19
C ILE A 4 4.75 -0.36 7.77
N VAL A 5 3.63 -0.51 8.51
CA VAL A 5 2.96 0.64 9.15
C VAL A 5 3.90 1.33 10.14
N ARG A 6 4.69 0.55 10.90
CA ARG A 6 5.70 1.10 11.81
C ARG A 6 6.89 1.74 11.09
N ALA A 7 7.33 1.18 9.96
CA ALA A 7 8.46 1.72 9.20
C ALA A 7 8.13 3.05 8.50
N VAL A 8 6.85 3.29 8.18
CA VAL A 8 6.45 4.49 7.41
C VAL A 8 6.01 5.65 8.32
N GLY A 9 5.79 5.42 9.62
CA GLY A 9 5.49 6.50 10.58
C GLY A 9 4.16 7.21 10.34
N ILE A 10 3.33 6.73 9.41
CA ILE A 10 1.99 7.25 9.12
C ILE A 10 0.98 6.30 9.79
N PRO A 11 0.05 6.81 10.63
CA PRO A 11 -1.02 6.00 11.21
C PRO A 11 -2.06 5.65 10.13
N ALA A 12 -1.72 4.70 9.26
CA ALA A 12 -2.60 4.15 8.24
C ALA A 12 -3.09 2.77 8.67
N ARG A 13 -4.40 2.55 8.61
CA ARG A 13 -5.03 1.26 8.92
C ARG A 13 -5.20 0.46 7.63
N LEU A 14 -4.76 -0.79 7.62
CA LEU A 14 -5.11 -1.71 6.52
C LEU A 14 -6.59 -2.09 6.64
N VAL A 15 -7.39 -1.72 5.66
CA VAL A 15 -8.82 -2.04 5.57
C VAL A 15 -9.04 -3.33 4.80
N ASP A 16 -8.36 -3.46 3.66
CA ASP A 16 -8.51 -4.62 2.79
C ASP A 16 -7.15 -5.09 2.26
N PHE A 17 -7.04 -6.40 2.09
CA PHE A 17 -5.86 -7.05 1.53
C PHE A 17 -6.32 -8.23 0.68
N SER A 18 -6.08 -8.15 -0.62
CA SER A 18 -6.45 -9.17 -1.58
C SER A 18 -5.25 -9.58 -2.40
N VAL A 19 -5.03 -10.89 -2.52
CA VAL A 19 -4.00 -11.49 -3.37
C VAL A 19 -4.69 -12.23 -4.49
N ARG A 20 -4.26 -11.99 -5.73
CA ARG A 20 -4.69 -12.70 -6.93
C ARG A 20 -3.46 -13.25 -7.63
N ALA A 21 -3.45 -14.55 -7.88
CA ALA A 21 -2.51 -15.14 -8.82
C ALA A 21 -3.02 -14.83 -10.23
N VAL A 22 -2.23 -14.11 -11.03
CA VAL A 22 -2.65 -13.67 -12.37
C VAL A 22 -2.24 -14.68 -13.44
N THR A 23 -1.22 -15.50 -13.18
CA THR A 23 -0.64 -16.42 -14.15
C THR A 23 -0.37 -17.78 -13.50
N GLU A 24 -0.53 -18.84 -14.29
CA GLU A 24 -0.32 -20.23 -13.91
C GLU A 24 1.01 -20.73 -14.53
N GLY A 25 1.92 -21.28 -13.72
CA GLY A 25 3.24 -21.76 -14.16
C GLY A 25 4.39 -21.27 -13.27
N GLY A 26 5.61 -21.75 -13.50
CA GLY A 26 6.79 -21.47 -12.66
C GLY A 26 7.20 -20.00 -12.54
N GLU A 27 6.62 -19.11 -13.34
CA GLU A 27 6.78 -17.65 -13.31
C GLU A 27 5.47 -16.93 -12.91
N ALA A 28 4.62 -17.60 -12.12
CA ALA A 28 3.36 -17.04 -11.67
C ALA A 28 3.56 -15.68 -10.98
N VAL A 29 3.04 -14.62 -11.58
CA VAL A 29 3.01 -13.28 -11.03
C VAL A 29 1.83 -13.15 -10.08
N GLY A 30 2.12 -12.82 -8.83
CA GLY A 30 1.15 -12.46 -7.82
C GLY A 30 0.82 -10.98 -7.89
N GLU A 31 -0.46 -10.68 -8.06
CA GLU A 31 -1.01 -9.36 -7.87
C GLU A 31 -1.53 -9.22 -6.44
N VAL A 32 -1.12 -8.16 -5.77
CA VAL A 32 -1.58 -7.81 -4.44
C VAL A 32 -2.25 -6.45 -4.51
N SER A 33 -3.48 -6.38 -4.03
CA SER A 33 -4.23 -5.15 -3.84
C SER A 33 -4.42 -4.90 -2.35
N VAL A 34 -4.17 -3.68 -1.92
CA VAL A 34 -4.34 -3.24 -0.53
C VAL A 34 -5.20 -2.00 -0.50
N ILE A 35 -6.02 -1.86 0.52
CA ILE A 35 -6.75 -0.62 0.80
C ILE A 35 -6.31 -0.16 2.16
N ILE A 36 -5.74 1.04 2.22
CA ILE A 36 -5.38 1.69 3.48
C ILE A 36 -6.39 2.79 3.78
N GLU A 37 -6.69 2.99 5.06
CA GLU A 37 -7.50 4.10 5.54
C GLU A 37 -6.67 4.99 6.45
N HIS A 38 -6.75 6.29 6.20
CA HIS A 38 -6.11 7.31 7.00
C HIS A 38 -7.04 8.50 7.12
N GLU A 39 -7.33 8.94 8.36
CA GLU A 39 -8.27 10.03 8.66
C GLU A 39 -9.63 9.90 7.95
N GLY A 40 -10.16 8.67 7.87
CA GLY A 40 -11.45 8.38 7.21
C GLY A 40 -11.40 8.37 5.68
N ARG A 41 -10.22 8.53 5.06
CA ARG A 41 -10.02 8.39 3.61
C ARG A 41 -9.42 7.04 3.28
N GLN A 42 -10.09 6.31 2.40
CA GLN A 42 -9.60 5.03 1.88
C GLN A 42 -8.83 5.25 0.58
N VAL A 43 -7.63 4.67 0.51
CA VAL A 43 -6.72 4.77 -0.62
C VAL A 43 -6.32 3.37 -1.06
N PRO A 44 -6.63 2.96 -2.30
CA PRO A 44 -6.20 1.70 -2.84
C PRO A 44 -4.74 1.77 -3.31
N GLY A 45 -3.99 0.71 -3.10
CA GLY A 45 -2.67 0.46 -3.67
C GLY A 45 -2.62 -0.93 -4.30
N ARG A 46 -1.77 -1.08 -5.31
CA ARG A 46 -1.59 -2.33 -6.05
C ARG A 46 -0.12 -2.59 -6.27
N GLY A 47 0.29 -3.85 -6.17
CA GLY A 47 1.64 -4.30 -6.39
C GLY A 47 1.61 -5.61 -7.15
N VAL A 48 2.50 -5.74 -8.12
CA VAL A 48 2.60 -6.93 -8.97
C VAL A 48 4.05 -7.38 -8.91
N ALA A 49 4.26 -8.63 -8.50
CA ALA A 49 5.58 -9.27 -8.51
C ALA A 49 5.43 -10.79 -8.52
N THR A 50 6.46 -11.50 -8.96
CA THR A 50 6.54 -12.96 -8.88
C THR A 50 6.56 -13.46 -7.43
N ASP A 51 7.13 -12.66 -6.52
CA ASP A 51 7.12 -12.90 -5.08
C ASP A 51 5.98 -12.11 -4.40
N ILE A 52 5.09 -12.83 -3.70
CA ILE A 52 3.93 -12.25 -2.99
C ILE A 52 4.35 -11.23 -1.93
N ILE A 53 5.48 -11.43 -1.26
CA ILE A 53 6.02 -10.51 -0.23
C ILE A 53 6.45 -9.20 -0.91
N VAL A 54 7.16 -9.30 -2.02
CA VAL A 54 7.58 -8.12 -2.81
C VAL A 54 6.37 -7.39 -3.39
N ALA A 55 5.40 -8.13 -3.93
CA ALA A 55 4.14 -7.57 -4.42
C ALA A 55 3.37 -6.84 -3.32
N SER A 56 3.31 -7.42 -2.12
CA SER A 56 2.66 -6.82 -0.95
C SER A 56 3.36 -5.52 -0.50
N ALA A 57 4.69 -5.51 -0.45
CA ALA A 57 5.46 -4.31 -0.13
C ALA A 57 5.22 -3.19 -1.16
N ARG A 58 5.24 -3.54 -2.45
CA ARG A 58 4.94 -2.60 -3.54
C ARG A 58 3.52 -2.04 -3.47
N ALA A 59 2.53 -2.88 -3.17
CA ALA A 59 1.14 -2.47 -3.02
C ALA A 59 0.98 -1.44 -1.89
N PHE A 60 1.64 -1.70 -0.75
CA PHE A 60 1.64 -0.78 0.40
C PHE A 60 2.29 0.56 0.07
N ILE A 61 3.48 0.55 -0.54
CA ILE A 61 4.19 1.76 -0.96
C ILE A 61 3.33 2.57 -1.93
N ASN A 62 2.69 1.91 -2.91
CA ASN A 62 1.82 2.58 -3.85
C ASN A 62 0.58 3.20 -3.19
N ALA A 63 -0.01 2.55 -2.19
CA ALA A 63 -1.12 3.11 -1.44
C ALA A 63 -0.69 4.38 -0.68
N ILE A 64 0.49 4.35 -0.06
CA ILE A 64 1.04 5.49 0.70
C ILE A 64 1.41 6.64 -0.22
N ASN A 65 2.06 6.37 -1.37
CA ASN A 65 2.37 7.42 -2.35
C ASN A 65 1.10 8.11 -2.87
N ARG A 66 0.03 7.33 -3.11
CA ARG A 66 -1.28 7.89 -3.48
C ARG A 66 -1.90 8.71 -2.36
N LEU A 67 -1.75 8.27 -1.11
CA LEU A 67 -2.18 9.04 0.06
C LEU A 67 -1.44 10.39 0.08
N ILE A 68 -0.12 10.41 0.00
CA ILE A 68 0.71 11.63 -0.01
C ILE A 68 0.27 12.57 -1.14
N SER A 69 0.17 12.05 -2.36
CA SER A 69 -0.28 12.84 -3.52
C SER A 69 -1.70 13.39 -3.34
N SER A 70 -2.61 12.65 -2.69
CA SER A 70 -3.96 13.13 -2.38
C SER A 70 -3.99 14.24 -1.32
N TYR A 71 -2.99 14.28 -0.43
CA TYR A 71 -2.82 15.36 0.56
C TYR A 71 -2.21 16.61 -0.10
N GLU A 72 -1.20 16.44 -0.95
CA GLU A 72 -0.60 17.53 -1.74
C GLU A 72 -1.66 18.19 -2.64
N ALA A 73 -2.46 17.40 -3.35
CA ALA A 73 -3.56 17.92 -4.18
C ALA A 73 -4.65 18.63 -3.36
N ALA A 74 -4.81 18.26 -2.09
CA ALA A 74 -5.75 18.91 -1.17
C ALA A 74 -5.13 20.11 -0.43
N GLY A 75 -3.86 20.47 -0.69
CA GLY A 75 -3.15 21.55 -0.01
C GLY A 75 -2.93 21.30 1.49
N ARG A 76 -2.97 20.03 1.93
CA ARG A 76 -2.80 19.64 3.34
C ARG A 76 -1.40 19.09 3.55
N ASN A 77 -0.76 19.50 4.66
CA ASN A 77 0.55 18.96 5.03
C ASN A 77 0.40 17.47 5.38
N VAL A 78 1.20 16.61 4.77
CA VAL A 78 1.22 15.19 5.11
C VAL A 78 1.80 15.05 6.52
N PRO A 79 1.15 14.34 7.46
CA PRO A 79 1.76 13.99 8.73
C PRO A 79 2.77 12.87 8.47
N ILE A 80 3.84 13.17 7.74
CA ILE A 80 5.01 12.30 7.65
C ILE A 80 5.65 12.39 9.03
N GLY A 81 5.47 11.36 9.85
CA GLY A 81 6.27 11.18 11.06
C GLY A 81 7.72 11.25 10.64
N THR A 82 8.36 12.38 10.93
CA THR A 82 9.80 12.55 10.73
C THR A 82 10.49 11.48 11.58
N PRO A 83 11.52 10.78 11.07
CA PRO A 83 12.27 9.82 11.88
C PRO A 83 12.87 10.44 13.14
#